data_AF-A0A5E7CUW3-F1
#
_entry.id   AF-A0A5E7CUW3-F1
#
_cell.length_a   1.000
_cell.length_b   1.000
_cell.length_c   1.000
_cell.angle_alpha   90.00
_cell.angle_beta   90.00
_cell.angle_gamma   90.00
#
_symmetry.space_group_name_H-M   'P 1'
#
loop_
_entity.id
_entity.type
_entity.pdbx_description
1 polymer ?
#
loop_
_entity_poly.entity_id
_entity_poly.type
_entity_poly.pdbx_seq_one_letter_code
_entity_poly.pdbx_strand_id
1 'polypeptide(L)'
;MHKAIPNLPETPNVSPYESLDSNKLHEAANRALDHYLKPPISNSRPADDRPLPIFAVAPGINTDALLPNAYETFCSASTLVLDLAYDLDGKDRNLALAIHQMMELGLLLIEKALDNEHAVGRGKV
;
A
#
# COMPACT_ATOMS: atom_id res chain seq x y z
N MET A 1 18.04 52.47 51.60
CA MET A 1 18.14 51.84 50.26
C MET A 1 19.13 50.70 50.34
N HIS A 2 18.68 49.45 50.20
CA HIS A 2 19.38 48.30 49.57
C HIS A 2 18.31 47.21 49.45
N LYS A 3 17.97 46.85 48.21
CA LYS A 3 16.91 45.89 47.88
C LYS A 3 17.50 44.49 48.10
N ALA A 4 17.08 43.79 49.14
CA ALA A 4 17.43 42.39 49.33
C ALA A 4 16.65 41.56 48.30
N ILE A 5 17.38 40.84 47.46
CA ILE A 5 16.85 39.90 46.47
C ILE A 5 16.16 38.76 47.25
N PRO A 6 14.89 38.41 46.98
CA PRO A 6 14.27 37.25 47.61
C PRO A 6 15.02 36.00 47.15
N ASN A 7 15.43 35.14 48.10
CA ASN A 7 16.11 33.88 47.83
C ASN A 7 15.39 33.11 46.70
N LEU A 8 16.16 32.79 45.66
CA LEU A 8 15.74 31.83 44.65
C LEU A 8 15.64 30.45 45.35
N PRO A 9 14.55 29.69 45.20
CA PRO A 9 14.50 28.34 45.73
C PRO A 9 15.63 27.53 45.11
N GLU A 10 16.48 26.94 45.95
CA GLU A 10 17.50 25.98 45.52
C GLU A 10 16.76 24.82 44.87
N THR A 11 16.77 24.75 43.53
CA THR A 11 16.39 23.53 42.85
C THR A 11 17.41 22.48 43.26
N PRO A 12 17.02 21.37 43.91
CA PRO A 12 17.97 20.32 44.22
C PRO A 12 18.64 19.95 42.90
N ASN A 13 19.97 20.02 42.87
CA ASN A 13 20.74 19.44 41.78
C ASN A 13 20.48 17.94 41.87
N VAL A 14 19.46 17.46 41.17
CA VAL A 14 19.14 16.04 41.08
C VAL A 14 20.18 15.46 40.13
N SER A 15 21.36 15.17 40.67
CA SER A 15 22.38 14.45 39.93
C SER A 15 21.79 13.09 39.58
N PRO A 16 21.74 12.68 38.29
CA PRO A 16 21.03 11.47 37.87
C PRO A 16 21.49 10.15 38.52
N TYR A 17 22.59 10.18 39.28
CA TYR A 17 23.25 9.02 39.88
C TYR A 17 23.27 9.03 41.43
N GLU A 18 22.50 9.88 42.09
CA GLU A 18 22.61 10.10 43.54
C GLU A 18 21.95 9.00 44.41
N SER A 19 21.06 8.17 43.84
CA SER A 19 20.39 7.07 44.55
C SER A 19 21.03 5.71 44.32
N LEU A 20 20.94 4.80 45.31
CA LEU A 20 21.46 3.42 45.24
C LEU A 20 20.92 2.61 44.05
N ASP A 21 19.70 2.92 43.58
CA ASP A 21 19.05 2.26 42.44
C ASP A 21 19.19 3.02 41.11
N SER A 22 19.93 4.14 41.08
CA SER A 22 20.11 4.96 39.87
C SER A 22 20.65 4.17 38.69
N ASN A 23 21.59 3.25 38.92
CA ASN A 23 22.12 2.36 37.88
C ASN A 23 21.05 1.42 37.31
N LYS A 24 20.14 0.90 38.15
CA LYS A 24 19.04 0.05 37.69
C LYS A 24 17.99 0.85 36.92
N LEU A 25 17.71 2.08 37.35
CA LEU A 25 16.80 2.99 36.65
C LEU A 25 17.39 3.41 35.29
N HIS A 26 18.69 3.71 35.24
CA HIS A 26 19.41 4.02 34.02
C HIS A 26 19.41 2.82 33.05
N GLU A 27 19.65 1.62 33.56
CA GLU A 27 19.59 0.39 32.76
C GLU A 27 18.17 0.11 32.25
N ALA A 28 17.15 0.27 33.09
CA ALA A 28 15.75 0.11 32.69
C ALA A 28 15.32 1.15 31.65
N ALA A 29 15.78 2.40 31.79
CA ALA A 29 15.55 3.46 30.81
C ALA A 29 16.22 3.12 29.47
N ASN A 30 17.49 2.69 29.48
CA ASN A 30 18.17 2.25 28.27
C ASN A 30 17.50 1.03 27.64
N ARG A 31 16.98 0.09 28.44
CA ARG A 31 16.22 -1.07 27.95
C ARG A 31 14.90 -0.66 27.28
N ALA A 32 14.19 0.31 27.86
CA ALA A 32 12.98 0.86 27.27
C ALA A 32 13.31 1.62 25.97
N LEU A 33 14.34 2.47 25.99
CA LEU A 33 14.81 3.18 24.80
C LEU A 33 15.23 2.19 23.70
N ASP A 34 15.97 1.14 24.03
CA ASP A 34 16.34 0.09 23.08
C ASP A 34 15.12 -0.64 22.51
N HIS A 35 14.13 -0.94 23.33
CA HIS A 35 12.90 -1.61 22.88
C HIS A 35 12.08 -0.77 21.88
N TYR A 36 12.08 0.56 22.04
CA TYR A 36 11.27 1.45 21.20
C TYR A 36 12.06 2.11 20.06
N LEU A 37 13.36 2.36 20.25
CA LEU A 37 14.20 3.16 19.35
C LEU A 37 15.17 2.33 18.52
N LYS A 38 15.56 1.12 18.96
CA LYS A 38 16.24 0.21 18.05
C LYS A 38 15.16 -0.37 17.15
N PRO A 39 15.14 -0.05 15.85
CA PRO A 39 14.29 -0.79 14.94
C PRO A 39 14.64 -2.27 15.17
N PRO A 40 13.64 -3.18 15.23
CA PRO A 40 13.97 -4.58 15.26
C PRO A 40 14.94 -4.79 14.10
N ILE A 41 16.01 -5.54 14.34
CA ILE A 41 16.72 -6.24 13.27
C ILE A 41 15.74 -7.30 12.72
N SER A 42 14.54 -6.87 12.35
CA SER A 42 13.88 -7.41 11.20
C SER A 42 14.92 -7.26 10.12
N ASN A 43 15.21 -8.38 9.49
CA ASN A 43 15.84 -8.41 8.20
C ASN A 43 15.03 -7.46 7.31
N SER A 44 15.32 -6.17 7.38
CA SER A 44 14.89 -5.19 6.42
C SER A 44 15.63 -5.64 5.18
N ARG A 45 14.88 -6.46 4.44
CA ARG A 45 15.00 -6.75 3.03
C ARG A 45 16.04 -5.82 2.44
N PRO A 46 17.18 -6.34 1.93
CA PRO A 46 18.26 -5.49 1.44
C PRO A 46 17.62 -4.40 0.62
N ALA A 47 17.91 -3.13 0.95
CA ALA A 47 17.32 -1.94 0.33
C ALA A 47 17.17 -2.25 -1.15
N ASP A 48 15.93 -2.59 -1.49
CA ASP A 48 15.64 -3.36 -2.67
C ASP A 48 15.62 -2.28 -3.73
N ASP A 49 16.73 -2.12 -4.44
CA ASP A 49 16.87 -1.21 -5.57
C ASP A 49 15.90 -1.58 -6.71
N ARG A 50 14.93 -2.46 -6.44
CA ARG A 50 13.74 -2.67 -7.24
C ARG A 50 12.98 -1.35 -7.32
N PRO A 51 12.80 -0.81 -8.54
CA PRO A 51 11.99 0.37 -8.73
C PRO A 51 10.61 0.15 -8.09
N LEU A 52 10.19 1.11 -7.27
CA LEU A 52 8.84 1.13 -6.70
C LEU A 52 7.85 1.07 -7.87
N PRO A 53 6.92 0.10 -7.86
CA PRO A 53 5.93 0.01 -8.92
C PRO A 53 5.05 1.27 -8.87
N ILE A 54 4.89 1.92 -10.03
CA ILE A 54 4.01 3.10 -10.17
C ILE A 54 2.53 2.68 -9.99
N PHE A 55 2.22 1.41 -10.28
CA PHE A 55 0.90 0.82 -10.12
C PHE A 55 0.98 -0.51 -9.38
N ALA A 56 0.04 -0.74 -8.45
CA ALA A 56 -0.12 -2.00 -7.75
C ALA A 56 -1.61 -2.31 -7.56
N VAL A 57 -1.97 -3.59 -7.58
CA VAL A 57 -3.30 -4.03 -7.15
C VAL A 57 -3.30 -4.06 -5.62
N ALA A 58 -4.27 -3.37 -5.00
CA ALA A 58 -4.34 -3.29 -3.54
C ALA A 58 -4.53 -4.67 -2.91
N PRO A 59 -3.75 -5.03 -1.87
CA PRO A 59 -3.93 -6.31 -1.19
C PRO A 59 -5.30 -6.35 -0.50
N GLY A 60 -6.02 -7.44 -0.70
CA GLY A 60 -7.37 -7.63 -0.12
C GLY A 60 -8.49 -6.87 -0.84
N ILE A 61 -8.25 -6.34 -2.05
CA ILE A 61 -9.33 -5.81 -2.88
C ILE A 61 -10.36 -6.89 -3.18
N ASN A 62 -11.64 -6.57 -3.03
CA ASN A 62 -12.73 -7.50 -3.29
C ASN A 62 -12.87 -7.75 -4.80
N THR A 63 -13.23 -8.99 -5.15
CA THR A 63 -13.56 -9.39 -6.53
C THR A 63 -14.67 -8.53 -7.12
N ASP A 64 -15.65 -8.12 -6.30
CA ASP A 64 -16.74 -7.20 -6.65
C ASP A 64 -16.27 -5.83 -7.15
N ALA A 65 -15.08 -5.36 -6.75
CA ALA A 65 -14.50 -4.11 -7.23
C ALA A 65 -13.45 -4.36 -8.33
N LEU A 66 -12.74 -5.49 -8.26
CA LEU A 66 -11.68 -5.84 -9.20
C LEU A 66 -12.22 -6.22 -10.58
N LEU A 67 -13.29 -7.02 -10.64
CA LEU A 67 -13.87 -7.50 -11.89
C LEU A 67 -14.51 -6.39 -12.73
N PRO A 68 -15.30 -5.44 -12.18
CA PRO A 68 -15.81 -4.32 -12.96
C PRO A 68 -14.69 -3.44 -13.53
N ASN A 69 -13.66 -3.15 -12.73
CA ASN A 69 -12.51 -2.38 -13.21
C ASN A 69 -11.77 -3.13 -14.36
N ALA A 70 -11.63 -4.45 -14.25
CA ALA A 70 -11.06 -5.26 -15.33
C ALA A 70 -11.94 -5.23 -16.59
N TYR A 71 -13.26 -5.35 -16.44
CA TYR A 71 -14.23 -5.23 -17.53
C TYR A 71 -14.11 -3.89 -18.26
N GLU A 72 -14.14 -2.77 -17.52
CA GLU A 72 -14.00 -1.42 -18.09
C GLU A 72 -12.66 -1.22 -18.80
N THR A 73 -11.58 -1.76 -18.24
CA THR A 73 -10.25 -1.73 -18.88
C THR A 73 -10.23 -2.51 -20.19
N PHE A 74 -10.80 -3.72 -20.21
CA PHE A 74 -10.89 -4.54 -21.42
C PHE A 74 -11.80 -3.90 -22.47
N CYS A 75 -12.93 -3.33 -22.06
CA CYS A 75 -13.85 -2.64 -22.95
C CYS A 75 -13.16 -1.45 -23.62
N SER A 76 -12.48 -0.61 -22.84
CA SER A 76 -11.70 0.52 -23.33
C SER A 76 -10.65 0.09 -24.34
N ALA A 77 -9.87 -0.95 -24.01
CA ALA A 77 -8.84 -1.46 -24.91
C ALA A 77 -9.44 -2.12 -26.17
N SER A 78 -10.60 -2.79 -26.07
CA SER A 78 -11.30 -3.37 -27.22
C SER A 78 -11.73 -2.28 -28.22
N THR A 79 -12.27 -1.17 -27.72
CA THR A 79 -12.60 0.01 -28.55
C THR A 79 -11.36 0.59 -29.22
N LEU A 80 -10.25 0.77 -28.50
CA LEU A 80 -9.02 1.31 -29.08
C LEU A 80 -8.43 0.41 -30.17
N VAL A 81 -8.48 -0.91 -30.00
CA VAL A 81 -8.01 -1.85 -31.03
C VAL A 81 -8.92 -1.83 -32.25
N LEU A 82 -10.24 -1.69 -32.06
CA LEU A 82 -11.18 -1.57 -33.16
C LEU A 82 -10.98 -0.26 -33.93
N ASP A 83 -10.78 0.85 -33.22
CA ASP A 83 -10.44 2.15 -33.80
C ASP A 83 -9.15 2.07 -34.62
N LEU A 84 -8.10 1.46 -34.06
CA LEU A 84 -6.85 1.20 -34.78
C LEU A 84 -7.06 0.34 -36.04
N ALA A 85 -7.96 -0.65 -35.99
CA ALA A 85 -8.25 -1.49 -37.15
C ALA A 85 -8.91 -0.72 -38.30
N TYR A 86 -9.56 0.43 -38.05
CA TYR A 86 -10.07 1.31 -39.10
C TYR A 86 -8.97 2.10 -39.81
N ASP A 87 -7.85 2.37 -39.13
CA ASP A 87 -6.69 3.11 -39.67
C ASP A 87 -5.66 2.20 -40.37
N LEU A 88 -5.85 0.88 -40.32
CA LEU A 88 -4.95 -0.11 -40.92
C LEU A 88 -5.57 -0.75 -42.17
N ASP A 89 -4.71 -1.34 -43.01
CA ASP A 89 -5.11 -2.06 -44.22
C ASP A 89 -4.52 -3.48 -44.29
N GLY A 90 -5.11 -4.31 -45.15
CA GLY A 90 -4.59 -5.62 -45.51
C GLY A 90 -4.36 -6.55 -44.31
N LYS A 91 -3.13 -7.09 -44.20
CA LYS A 91 -2.78 -8.08 -43.17
C LYS A 91 -2.83 -7.48 -41.75
N ASP A 92 -2.41 -6.23 -41.59
CA ASP A 92 -2.30 -5.60 -40.26
C ASP A 92 -3.68 -5.27 -39.71
N ARG A 93 -4.62 -4.84 -40.57
CA ARG A 93 -6.04 -4.74 -40.21
C ARG A 93 -6.61 -6.08 -39.75
N ASN A 94 -6.34 -7.16 -40.48
CA ASN A 94 -6.83 -8.49 -40.10
C ASN A 94 -6.25 -8.94 -38.75
N LEU A 95 -4.99 -8.61 -38.46
CA LEU A 95 -4.37 -8.88 -37.17
C LEU A 95 -5.05 -8.07 -36.05
N ALA A 96 -5.29 -6.78 -36.24
CA ALA A 96 -5.98 -5.93 -35.26
C ALA A 96 -7.41 -6.44 -34.99
N LEU A 97 -8.16 -6.81 -36.03
CA LEU A 97 -9.49 -7.42 -35.88
C LEU A 97 -9.46 -8.76 -35.13
N ALA A 98 -8.44 -9.59 -35.35
CA ALA A 98 -8.27 -10.83 -34.60
C ALA A 98 -8.00 -10.56 -33.11
N ILE A 99 -7.20 -9.54 -32.78
CA ILE A 99 -6.98 -9.11 -31.40
C ILE A 99 -8.29 -8.62 -30.78
N HIS A 100 -9.00 -7.72 -31.46
CA HIS A 100 -10.31 -7.24 -31.02
C HIS A 100 -11.27 -8.41 -30.72
N GLN A 101 -11.37 -9.39 -31.61
CA GLN A 101 -12.22 -10.56 -31.39
C GLN A 101 -11.79 -11.41 -30.16
N MET A 102 -10.49 -11.56 -29.90
CA MET A 102 -10.03 -12.21 -28.67
C MET A 102 -10.39 -11.42 -27.41
N MET A 103 -10.39 -10.08 -27.49
CA MET A 103 -10.81 -9.22 -26.38
C MET A 103 -12.32 -9.32 -26.11
N GLU A 104 -13.15 -9.35 -27.14
CA GLU A 104 -14.60 -9.59 -27.01
C GLU A 104 -14.89 -10.95 -26.35
N LEU A 105 -14.16 -12.00 -26.73
CA LEU A 105 -14.27 -13.30 -26.05
C LEU A 105 -13.83 -13.22 -24.57
N GLY A 106 -12.80 -12.44 -24.26
CA GLY A 106 -12.38 -12.16 -22.89
C GLY A 106 -13.44 -11.42 -22.08
N LEU A 107 -14.10 -10.43 -22.68
CA LEU A 107 -15.20 -9.68 -22.05
C LEU A 107 -16.36 -10.61 -21.67
N LEU A 108 -16.75 -11.54 -22.54
CA LEU A 108 -17.79 -12.54 -22.21
C LEU A 108 -17.42 -13.41 -21.00
N LEU A 109 -16.13 -13.77 -20.85
CA LEU A 109 -15.66 -14.53 -19.68
C LEU A 109 -15.72 -13.67 -18.39
N ILE A 110 -15.38 -12.38 -18.48
CA ILE A 110 -15.44 -11.45 -17.35
C ILE A 110 -16.89 -11.18 -16.95
N GLU A 111 -17.80 -10.96 -17.91
CA GLU A 111 -19.25 -10.83 -17.66
C GLU A 111 -19.78 -12.05 -16.93
N LYS A 112 -19.39 -13.24 -17.38
CA LYS A 112 -19.78 -14.48 -16.71
C LYS A 112 -19.24 -14.57 -15.28
N ALA A 113 -18.01 -14.09 -15.04
CA ALA A 113 -17.43 -14.05 -13.70
C ALA A 113 -18.19 -13.06 -12.79
N LEU A 114 -18.51 -11.87 -13.30
CA LEU A 114 -19.32 -10.86 -12.59
C LEU A 114 -20.69 -11.41 -12.18
N ASP A 115 -21.39 -12.07 -13.11
CA ASP A 115 -22.68 -12.70 -12.83
C ASP A 115 -22.61 -13.73 -11.70
N ASN A 116 -21.52 -14.51 -11.65
CA ASN A 116 -21.31 -15.53 -10.63
C ASN A 116 -21.05 -14.88 -9.25
N GLU A 117 -20.25 -13.82 -9.17
CA GLU A 117 -20.03 -13.08 -7.91
C GLU A 117 -21.35 -12.49 -7.38
N HIS A 118 -22.14 -11.86 -8.26
CA HIS A 118 -23.45 -11.33 -7.91
C HIS A 118 -24.45 -12.41 -7.45
N ALA A 119 -24.38 -13.62 -8.01
CA ALA A 119 -25.19 -14.75 -7.57
C ALA A 119 -24.79 -15.26 -6.18
N VAL A 120 -23.48 -15.33 -5.88
CA VAL A 120 -22.95 -15.73 -4.56
C VAL A 120 -23.34 -14.72 -3.48
N GLY A 121 -23.32 -13.42 -3.77
CA GLY A 121 -23.75 -12.38 -2.83
C GLY A 121 -25.23 -12.47 -2.42
N ARG A 122 -26.10 -12.94 -3.33
CA ARG A 122 -27.56 -13.07 -3.09
C ARG A 122 -27.95 -14.30 -2.25
N GLY A 123 -27.10 -15.31 -2.17
CA GLY A 123 -27.34 -16.52 -1.37
C GLY A 123 -27.00 -16.40 0.12
N LYS A 124 -26.49 -15.25 0.57
CA LYS A 124 -26.06 -14.97 1.95
C LYS A 124 -27.03 -14.08 2.74
N VAL A 125 -28.26 -13.87 2.26
CA VAL A 125 -29.30 -13.08 2.93
C VAL A 125 -30.38 -14.00 3.49
#